data_AF-A0A455SLX8-F1
#
_entry.id   AF-A0A455SLX8-F1
#
_cell.length_a   1.000
_cell.length_b   1.000
_cell.length_c   1.000
_cell.angle_alpha   90.00
_cell.angle_beta   90.00
_cell.angle_gamma   90.00
#
_symmetry.space_group_name_H-M   'P 1'
#
loop_
_entity.id
_entity.type
_entity.pdbx_description
1 polymer ?
#
loop_
_entity_poly.entity_id
_entity_poly.type
_entity_poly.pdbx_seq_one_letter_code
_entity_poly.pdbx_strand_id
1 'polypeptide(L)'
;MKVWIVSTKNFKGKTCIHGITEEGKNVRLLDENGMYPLPDRHSYVPGEIYEMLLRDPVDGGDPFWENKCVVSQKWSGYECNLRQFLLNRVKIERGGLDTLFGGCLRRSEAVNTPYIPHGEGRRYKSMLYWMVDIPLYKKENPDKKEFYPGLTSYVYKEPWGEDVWFLDAPSYTSGTSGFSAPLRSFPKGPYCI
;
A
#
# COMPACT_ATOMS: atom_id res chain seq x y z
N MET A 1 19.75 -8.31 -2.67
CA MET A 1 19.57 -6.86 -2.89
C MET A 1 19.08 -6.21 -1.61
N LYS A 2 19.36 -4.93 -1.36
CA LYS A 2 18.77 -4.21 -0.23
C LYS A 2 17.34 -3.77 -0.55
N VAL A 3 16.46 -3.89 0.44
CA VAL A 3 15.06 -3.48 0.38
C VAL A 3 14.73 -2.67 1.62
N TRP A 4 14.26 -1.44 1.42
CA TRP A 4 13.72 -0.58 2.46
C TRP A 4 12.25 -0.89 2.61
N ILE A 5 11.80 -1.26 3.81
CA ILE A 5 10.38 -1.39 4.11
C ILE A 5 9.79 0.00 4.20
N VAL A 6 8.84 0.27 3.31
CA VAL A 6 8.22 1.58 3.21
C VAL A 6 6.90 1.59 3.94
N SER A 7 6.03 0.61 3.74
CA SER A 7 4.74 0.57 4.43
C SER A 7 4.30 -0.87 4.71
N THR A 8 3.47 -1.02 5.75
CA THR A 8 2.80 -2.28 6.06
C THR A 8 1.32 -2.02 6.34
N LYS A 9 0.44 -2.89 5.85
CA LYS A 9 -1.00 -2.76 6.08
C LYS A 9 -1.70 -4.09 6.17
N ASN A 10 -2.47 -4.24 7.24
CA ASN A 10 -3.36 -5.38 7.40
C ASN A 10 -4.64 -5.16 6.58
N PHE A 11 -4.96 -6.10 5.70
CA PHE A 11 -6.17 -6.13 4.89
C PHE A 11 -6.74 -7.54 4.85
N LYS A 12 -7.99 -7.71 5.32
CA LYS A 12 -8.73 -8.99 5.30
C LYS A 12 -7.92 -10.20 5.81
N GLY A 13 -7.21 -10.04 6.93
CA GLY A 13 -6.42 -11.11 7.56
C GLY A 13 -5.08 -11.41 6.88
N LYS A 14 -4.64 -10.54 5.96
CA LYS A 14 -3.34 -10.59 5.29
C LYS A 14 -2.61 -9.26 5.50
N THR A 15 -1.31 -9.24 5.30
CA THR A 15 -0.52 -8.01 5.31
C THR A 15 0.01 -7.72 3.91
N CYS A 16 -0.30 -6.53 3.40
CA CYS A 16 0.41 -5.96 2.26
C CYS A 16 1.67 -5.26 2.78
N ILE A 17 2.83 -5.67 2.27
CA ILE A 17 4.13 -5.15 2.68
C ILE A 17 4.78 -4.56 1.44
N HIS A 18 5.09 -3.28 1.51
CA HIS A 18 5.69 -2.55 0.41
C HIS A 18 7.11 -2.15 0.78
N GLY A 19 8.01 -2.32 -0.19
CA GLY A 19 9.36 -1.83 -0.09
C GLY A 19 9.87 -1.19 -1.37
N ILE A 20 11.05 -0.59 -1.26
CA ILE A 20 11.84 -0.08 -2.38
C ILE A 20 13.16 -0.83 -2.41
N THR A 21 13.56 -1.30 -3.59
CA THR A 21 14.89 -1.89 -3.80
C THR A 21 15.98 -0.81 -3.84
N GLU A 22 17.23 -1.23 -3.71
CA GLU A 22 18.39 -0.34 -3.84
C GLU A 22 18.41 0.48 -5.13
N GLU A 23 17.83 -0.06 -6.21
CA GLU A 23 17.70 0.61 -7.52
C GLU A 23 16.46 1.51 -7.63
N GLY A 24 15.70 1.72 -6.55
CA GLY A 24 14.52 2.58 -6.54
C GLY A 24 13.25 1.94 -7.11
N LYS A 25 13.22 0.61 -7.27
CA LYS A 25 12.03 -0.11 -7.78
C LYS A 25 11.08 -0.44 -6.64
N ASN A 26 9.78 -0.25 -6.87
CA ASN A 26 8.74 -0.70 -5.96
C ASN A 26 8.65 -2.23 -5.95
N VAL A 27 8.56 -2.81 -4.75
CA VAL A 27 8.31 -4.24 -4.56
C VAL A 27 7.23 -4.47 -3.52
N ARG A 28 6.31 -5.38 -3.81
CA ARG A 28 5.33 -5.90 -2.87
C ARG A 28 5.80 -7.27 -2.41
N LEU A 29 6.05 -7.40 -1.12
CA LEU A 29 6.65 -8.61 -0.56
C LEU A 29 5.57 -9.64 -0.28
N LEU A 30 5.74 -10.79 -0.92
CA LEU A 30 5.00 -12.02 -0.68
C LEU A 30 5.89 -12.99 0.10
N ASP A 31 5.29 -13.98 0.75
CA ASP A 31 6.03 -15.09 1.31
C ASP A 31 6.66 -15.96 0.21
N GLU A 32 7.41 -16.99 0.63
CA GLU A 32 8.11 -17.91 -0.28
C GLU A 32 7.17 -18.66 -1.25
N ASN A 33 5.89 -18.80 -0.87
CA ASN A 33 4.85 -19.47 -1.64
C ASN A 33 4.07 -18.50 -2.55
N GLY A 34 4.44 -17.22 -2.60
CA GLY A 34 3.74 -16.22 -3.40
C GLY A 34 2.43 -15.74 -2.77
N MET A 35 2.26 -15.90 -1.46
CA MET A 35 1.08 -15.44 -0.73
C MET A 35 1.39 -14.20 0.09
N TYR A 36 0.38 -13.36 0.30
CA TYR A 36 0.50 -12.26 1.25
C TYR A 36 0.75 -12.82 2.66
N PRO A 37 1.75 -12.31 3.40
CA PRO A 37 2.02 -12.73 4.77
C PRO A 37 0.80 -12.56 5.69
N LEU A 38 0.71 -13.40 6.72
CA LEU A 38 -0.28 -13.21 7.78
C LEU A 38 0.24 -12.18 8.80
N PRO A 39 -0.63 -11.33 9.40
CA PRO A 39 -0.21 -10.25 10.31
C PRO A 39 0.63 -10.68 11.52
N ASP A 40 0.47 -11.91 11.98
CA ASP A 40 1.18 -12.53 13.09
C ASP A 40 2.45 -13.28 12.65
N ARG A 41 2.73 -13.35 11.35
CA ARG A 41 3.82 -14.15 10.77
C ARG A 41 4.89 -13.34 10.05
N HIS A 42 4.89 -12.01 10.20
CA HIS A 42 5.97 -11.17 9.70
C HIS A 42 6.42 -10.17 10.77
N SER A 43 7.67 -9.74 10.68
CA SER A 43 8.26 -8.77 11.62
C SER A 43 8.67 -7.45 10.95
N TYR A 44 8.32 -7.25 9.68
CA TYR A 44 8.67 -6.03 8.95
C TYR A 44 8.06 -4.78 9.58
N VAL A 45 8.91 -3.77 9.81
CA VAL A 45 8.53 -2.44 10.29
C VAL A 45 8.95 -1.37 9.27
N PRO A 46 8.09 -0.39 8.96
CA PRO A 46 8.49 0.74 8.11
C PRO A 46 9.78 1.44 8.60
N GLY A 47 10.70 1.68 7.67
CA GLY A 47 12.03 2.23 7.90
C GLY A 47 13.12 1.17 8.06
N GLU A 48 12.79 -0.10 8.31
CA GLU A 48 13.78 -1.17 8.34
C GLU A 48 14.35 -1.48 6.96
N ILE A 49 15.61 -1.91 6.95
CA ILE A 49 16.34 -2.29 5.74
C ILE A 49 16.71 -3.77 5.86
N TYR A 50 16.44 -4.52 4.80
CA TYR A 50 16.78 -5.93 4.70
C TYR A 50 17.61 -6.21 3.47
N GLU A 51 18.59 -7.10 3.62
CA GLU A 51 19.20 -7.80 2.50
C GLU A 51 18.31 -9.00 2.14
N MET A 52 17.72 -8.96 0.96
CA MET A 52 16.76 -9.96 0.50
C MET A 52 17.22 -10.67 -0.78
N LEU A 53 16.90 -11.95 -0.86
CA LEU A 53 16.81 -12.69 -2.11
C LEU A 53 15.34 -12.75 -2.52
N LEU A 54 15.04 -12.20 -3.69
CA LEU A 54 13.69 -12.11 -4.23
C LEU A 54 13.55 -12.94 -5.49
N ARG A 55 12.37 -13.54 -5.68
CA ARG A 55 12.01 -14.27 -6.91
C ARG A 55 10.64 -13.78 -7.41
N ASP A 56 10.43 -13.85 -8.71
CA ASP A 56 9.10 -13.69 -9.29
C ASP A 56 8.15 -14.82 -8.83
N PRO A 57 6.86 -14.53 -8.59
CA PRO A 57 5.87 -15.57 -8.34
C PRO A 57 5.69 -16.46 -9.58
N VAL A 58 5.49 -17.77 -9.36
CA VAL A 58 5.39 -18.79 -10.42
C VAL A 58 4.14 -18.57 -11.28
N ASP A 59 3.03 -18.18 -10.65
CA ASP A 59 1.78 -17.82 -11.32
C ASP A 59 1.76 -16.32 -11.61
N GLY A 60 2.48 -15.90 -12.66
CA GLY A 60 2.57 -14.51 -13.15
C GLY A 60 1.26 -13.91 -13.71
N GLY A 61 0.10 -14.36 -13.23
CA GLY A 61 -1.23 -13.91 -13.64
C GLY A 61 -1.76 -12.69 -12.87
N ASP A 62 -1.10 -12.28 -11.79
CA ASP A 62 -1.46 -11.05 -11.07
C ASP A 62 -0.92 -9.84 -11.87
N PRO A 63 -1.73 -8.83 -12.24
CA PRO A 63 -1.28 -7.68 -13.03
C PRO A 63 -0.22 -6.78 -12.35
N PHE A 64 0.28 -7.21 -11.19
CA PHE A 64 1.18 -6.47 -10.32
C PHE A 64 2.61 -7.02 -10.44
N TRP A 65 3.34 -6.50 -11.42
CA TRP A 65 4.76 -6.79 -11.66
C TRP A 65 5.66 -6.44 -10.46
N GLU A 66 5.13 -5.69 -9.50
CA GLU A 66 5.79 -5.35 -8.24
C GLU A 66 5.83 -6.52 -7.25
N ASN A 67 4.98 -7.55 -7.40
CA ASN A 67 4.96 -8.71 -6.52
C ASN A 67 6.27 -9.50 -6.57
N LYS A 68 6.87 -9.77 -5.41
CA LYS A 68 8.10 -10.56 -5.26
C LYS A 68 7.98 -11.50 -4.08
N CYS A 69 8.29 -12.77 -4.29
CA CYS A 69 8.40 -13.77 -3.23
C CYS A 69 9.73 -13.58 -2.50
N VAL A 70 9.68 -13.48 -1.18
CA VAL A 70 10.89 -13.43 -0.34
C VAL A 70 11.41 -14.85 -0.15
N VAL A 71 12.59 -15.14 -0.72
CA VAL A 71 13.26 -16.45 -0.61
C VAL A 71 14.15 -16.48 0.63
N SER A 72 14.85 -15.39 0.90
CA SER A 72 15.64 -15.23 2.12
C SER A 72 15.72 -13.76 2.49
N GLN A 73 15.91 -13.48 3.77
CA GLN A 73 16.04 -12.14 4.29
C GLN A 73 17.04 -12.09 5.44
N LYS A 74 17.73 -10.98 5.55
CA LYS A 74 18.60 -10.65 6.68
C LYS A 74 18.42 -9.17 7.00
N TRP A 75 18.09 -8.88 8.25
CA TRP A 75 18.01 -7.50 8.72
C TRP A 75 19.40 -6.83 8.60
N SER A 76 19.43 -5.64 7.99
CA SER A 76 20.64 -4.90 7.64
C SER A 76 20.75 -3.55 8.37
N GLY A 77 19.62 -3.04 8.89
CA GLY A 77 19.61 -1.80 9.66
C GLY A 77 18.29 -1.05 9.55
N TYR A 78 18.37 0.26 9.73
CA TYR A 78 17.23 1.17 9.69
C TYR A 78 17.60 2.44 8.91
N GLU A 79 16.64 2.99 8.16
CA GLU A 79 16.75 4.29 7.48
C GLU A 79 16.21 5.40 8.38
N CYS A 80 17.13 6.10 9.05
CA CYS A 80 16.80 7.14 10.03
C CYS A 80 15.97 8.29 9.44
N ASN A 81 16.03 8.53 8.12
CA ASN A 81 15.23 9.55 7.46
C ASN A 81 14.53 8.98 6.22
N LEU A 82 13.62 8.02 6.45
CA LEU A 82 12.88 7.36 5.38
C LEU A 82 12.14 8.36 4.47
N ARG A 83 11.58 9.44 5.03
CA ARG A 83 10.95 10.49 4.21
C ARG A 83 11.94 11.10 3.23
N GLN A 84 13.08 11.62 3.69
CA GLN A 84 14.04 12.24 2.79
C GLN A 84 14.59 11.23 1.78
N PHE A 85 14.81 9.99 2.20
CA PHE A 85 15.18 8.89 1.32
C PHE A 85 14.16 8.71 0.18
N LEU A 86 12.86 8.66 0.50
CA LEU A 86 11.78 8.57 -0.49
C LEU A 86 11.76 9.79 -1.40
N LEU A 87 11.79 11.00 -0.85
CA LEU A 87 11.80 12.25 -1.63
C LEU A 87 12.92 12.28 -2.68
N ASN A 88 14.06 11.63 -2.38
CA ASN A 88 15.23 11.62 -3.25
C ASN A 88 15.23 10.48 -4.29
N ARG A 89 14.43 9.43 -4.10
CA ARG A 89 14.54 8.19 -4.91
C ARG A 89 13.31 7.83 -5.72
N VAL A 90 12.13 8.22 -5.27
CA VAL A 90 10.89 7.85 -5.97
C VAL A 90 10.27 9.04 -6.65
N LYS A 91 9.59 8.78 -7.77
CA LYS A 91 8.74 9.78 -8.39
C LYS A 91 7.52 10.00 -7.49
N ILE A 92 7.36 11.24 -7.04
CA ILE A 92 6.23 11.67 -6.24
C ILE A 92 5.25 12.37 -7.17
N GLU A 93 4.04 11.84 -7.24
CA GLU A 93 2.93 12.48 -7.91
C GLU A 93 2.38 13.62 -7.04
N ARG A 94 1.90 14.66 -7.70
CA ARG A 94 1.30 15.86 -7.09
C ARG A 94 -0.04 16.15 -7.76
N GLY A 95 -0.87 16.95 -7.12
CA GLY A 95 -2.22 17.27 -7.60
C GLY A 95 -3.33 16.53 -6.86
N GLY A 96 -4.54 16.71 -7.36
CA GLY A 96 -5.75 16.08 -6.84
C GLY A 96 -5.89 14.61 -7.21
N LEU A 97 -6.92 13.97 -6.66
CA LEU A 97 -7.21 12.55 -6.90
C LEU A 97 -7.53 12.24 -8.37
N ASP A 98 -7.97 13.23 -9.12
CA ASP A 98 -8.25 13.20 -10.55
C ASP A 98 -6.99 13.14 -11.43
N THR A 99 -5.81 13.47 -10.90
CA THR A 99 -4.54 13.38 -11.65
C THR A 99 -3.78 12.08 -11.36
N LEU A 100 -4.08 11.42 -10.25
CA LEU A 100 -3.39 10.21 -9.82
C LEU A 100 -3.64 9.03 -10.77
N PHE A 101 -2.63 8.16 -10.90
CA PHE A 101 -2.64 7.04 -11.84
C PHE A 101 -2.98 7.48 -13.28
N GLY A 102 -2.49 8.65 -13.71
CA GLY A 102 -2.79 9.19 -15.04
C GLY A 102 -4.25 9.59 -15.23
N GLY A 103 -4.95 9.90 -14.14
CA GLY A 103 -6.38 10.20 -14.13
C GLY A 103 -7.29 9.00 -14.39
N CYS A 104 -6.77 7.78 -14.22
CA CYS A 104 -7.56 6.56 -14.35
C CYS A 104 -8.33 6.18 -13.08
N LEU A 105 -8.16 6.89 -11.96
CA LEU A 105 -9.00 6.67 -10.79
C LEU A 105 -10.45 7.04 -11.11
N ARG A 106 -11.35 6.08 -10.86
CA ARG A 106 -12.79 6.23 -10.95
C ARG A 106 -13.41 6.10 -9.56
N ARG A 107 -14.58 6.69 -9.39
CA ARG A 107 -15.42 6.52 -8.21
C ARG A 107 -16.78 6.00 -8.66
N SER A 108 -17.30 5.03 -7.94
CA SER A 108 -18.69 4.61 -8.09
C SER A 108 -19.49 5.19 -6.93
N GLU A 109 -20.68 5.70 -7.19
CA GLU A 109 -21.58 6.14 -6.11
C GLU A 109 -21.97 4.98 -5.18
N ALA A 110 -21.97 3.75 -5.70
CA ALA A 110 -22.25 2.55 -4.93
C ALA A 110 -21.05 2.04 -4.11
N VAL A 111 -19.82 2.44 -4.47
CA VAL A 111 -18.59 1.98 -3.84
C VAL A 111 -17.75 3.21 -3.48
N ASN A 112 -17.75 3.60 -2.20
CA ASN A 112 -17.01 4.75 -1.66
C ASN A 112 -15.47 4.53 -1.64
N THR A 113 -14.98 3.76 -2.60
CA THR A 113 -13.64 3.24 -2.71
C THR A 113 -13.22 3.43 -4.18
N PRO A 114 -12.27 4.35 -4.47
CA PRO A 114 -11.76 4.54 -5.81
C PRO A 114 -11.24 3.24 -6.44
N TYR A 115 -11.36 3.11 -7.76
CA TYR A 115 -10.83 1.95 -8.49
C TYR A 115 -10.29 2.35 -9.86
N ILE A 116 -9.46 1.49 -10.43
CA ILE A 116 -9.00 1.63 -11.81
C ILE A 116 -9.70 0.56 -12.66
N PRO A 117 -10.50 0.95 -13.68
CA PRO A 117 -11.16 -0.01 -14.56
C PRO A 117 -10.17 -0.95 -15.24
N HIS A 118 -10.54 -2.23 -15.35
CA HIS A 118 -9.76 -3.20 -16.12
C HIS A 118 -9.63 -2.73 -17.59
N GLY A 119 -8.39 -2.64 -18.09
CA GLY A 119 -8.08 -2.18 -19.46
C GLY A 119 -7.54 -0.75 -19.56
N GLU A 120 -7.98 0.17 -18.69
CA GLU A 120 -7.44 1.55 -18.63
C GLU A 120 -6.14 1.62 -17.83
N GLY A 121 -6.02 0.79 -16.79
CA GLY A 121 -4.89 0.86 -15.86
C GLY A 121 -3.63 0.11 -16.28
N ARG A 122 -3.68 -0.79 -17.29
CA ARG A 122 -2.61 -1.79 -17.52
C ARG A 122 -1.24 -1.19 -17.86
N ARG A 123 -1.22 0.09 -18.28
CA ARG A 123 0.00 0.85 -18.56
C ARG A 123 0.55 1.58 -17.34
N TYR A 124 -0.16 1.54 -16.22
CA TYR A 124 0.13 2.29 -15.01
C TYR A 124 0.55 1.35 -13.87
N LYS A 125 1.46 1.85 -13.03
CA LYS A 125 1.93 1.15 -11.84
C LYS A 125 0.76 0.94 -10.89
N SER A 126 0.75 -0.18 -10.17
CA SER A 126 -0.26 -0.41 -9.14
C SER A 126 -0.01 0.42 -7.89
N MET A 127 1.17 0.99 -7.76
CA MET A 127 1.59 1.74 -6.59
C MET A 127 2.22 3.06 -6.99
N LEU A 128 1.93 4.11 -6.20
CA LEU A 128 2.55 5.42 -6.35
C LEU A 128 2.75 6.13 -5.02
N TYR A 129 3.59 7.16 -5.04
CA TYR A 129 3.80 8.09 -3.94
C TYR A 129 3.11 9.39 -4.27
N TRP A 130 2.31 9.90 -3.36
CA TRP A 130 1.53 11.12 -3.56
C TRP A 130 1.87 12.14 -2.49
N MET A 131 2.29 13.33 -2.92
CA MET A 131 2.37 14.48 -2.04
C MET A 131 1.16 15.36 -2.29
N VAL A 132 0.29 15.43 -1.28
CA VAL A 132 -0.98 16.14 -1.41
C VAL A 132 -0.67 17.64 -1.34
N ASP A 133 -1.13 18.37 -2.34
CA ASP A 133 -1.02 19.84 -2.43
C ASP A 133 -2.33 20.55 -2.01
N ILE A 134 -3.32 19.78 -1.59
CA ILE A 134 -4.62 20.23 -1.06
C ILE A 134 -4.86 19.68 0.35
N PRO A 135 -5.56 20.41 1.24
CA PRO A 135 -5.94 19.87 2.53
C PRO A 135 -6.84 18.63 2.37
N LEU A 136 -6.46 17.51 3.01
CA LEU A 136 -7.34 16.34 3.08
C LEU A 136 -8.29 16.46 4.26
N TYR A 137 -9.59 16.39 3.99
CA TYR A 137 -10.61 16.36 5.04
C TYR A 137 -10.69 14.98 5.68
N LYS A 138 -10.30 14.91 6.94
CA LYS A 138 -10.43 13.73 7.79
C LYS A 138 -11.88 13.59 8.24
N LYS A 139 -12.49 12.40 8.05
CA LYS A 139 -13.76 12.04 8.68
C LYS A 139 -13.54 10.96 9.72
N GLU A 140 -14.23 11.11 10.84
CA GLU A 140 -14.34 10.07 11.85
C GLU A 140 -15.55 9.20 11.54
N ASN A 141 -15.37 7.88 11.48
CA ASN A 141 -16.49 6.95 11.51
C ASN A 141 -16.85 6.59 12.95
N PRO A 142 -18.10 6.13 13.22
CA PRO A 142 -18.55 5.70 14.54
C PRO A 142 -17.64 4.64 15.20
N ASP A 143 -16.92 3.86 14.38
CA ASP A 143 -15.99 2.82 14.80
C ASP A 143 -14.56 3.33 15.10
N LYS A 144 -14.36 4.66 15.25
CA LYS A 144 -13.06 5.32 15.48
C LYS A 144 -11.99 5.06 14.41
N LYS A 145 -12.38 4.53 13.25
CA LYS A 145 -11.47 4.45 12.09
C LYS A 145 -11.49 5.80 11.40
N GLU A 146 -10.37 6.51 11.53
CA GLU A 146 -10.08 7.71 10.76
C GLU A 146 -10.03 7.33 9.28
N PHE A 147 -10.72 8.10 8.44
CA PHE A 147 -10.62 7.90 7.00
C PHE A 147 -10.69 9.22 6.25
N TYR A 148 -10.04 9.23 5.11
CA TYR A 148 -10.17 10.30 4.12
C TYR A 148 -11.24 9.86 3.13
N PRO A 149 -12.40 10.56 3.04
CA PRO A 149 -13.46 10.18 2.11
C PRO A 149 -12.94 10.12 0.68
N GLY A 150 -13.21 9.00 -0.01
CA GLY A 150 -12.65 8.74 -1.34
C GLY A 150 -11.19 8.28 -1.33
N LEU A 151 -10.64 7.88 -0.18
CA LEU A 151 -9.25 7.43 0.02
C LEU A 151 -9.12 6.29 1.06
N THR A 152 -10.25 5.87 1.63
CA THR A 152 -10.44 4.93 2.76
C THR A 152 -9.64 3.63 2.70
N SER A 153 -9.29 3.16 1.50
CA SER A 153 -8.62 1.87 1.30
C SER A 153 -7.16 2.00 0.87
N TYR A 154 -6.70 3.21 0.57
CA TYR A 154 -5.53 3.42 -0.30
C TYR A 154 -4.44 4.25 0.33
N VAL A 155 -4.79 5.01 1.36
CA VAL A 155 -3.94 6.03 1.93
C VAL A 155 -3.31 5.51 3.21
N TYR A 156 -1.99 5.45 3.20
CA TYR A 156 -1.18 5.02 4.34
C TYR A 156 -0.69 6.29 5.03
N LYS A 157 -1.34 6.68 6.16
CA LYS A 157 -0.80 7.73 7.03
C LYS A 157 0.33 7.11 7.79
N GLU A 158 1.52 7.58 7.53
CA GLU A 158 2.71 6.96 8.07
C GLU A 158 3.51 8.00 8.86
N PRO A 159 4.34 7.56 9.83
CA PRO A 159 4.83 8.44 10.90
C PRO A 159 5.80 9.55 10.44
N TRP A 160 6.12 9.62 9.15
CA TRP A 160 7.17 10.49 8.64
C TRP A 160 6.68 11.84 8.08
N GLY A 161 5.39 12.16 8.17
CA GLY A 161 4.86 13.51 7.90
C GLY A 161 3.45 13.50 7.26
N GLU A 162 2.69 14.58 7.43
CA GLU A 162 1.26 14.63 7.02
C GLU A 162 1.04 14.76 5.51
N ASP A 163 2.09 15.04 4.75
CA ASP A 163 1.97 15.49 3.36
C ASP A 163 2.31 14.40 2.34
N VAL A 164 3.00 13.32 2.75
CA VAL A 164 3.45 12.26 1.85
C VAL A 164 2.72 10.97 2.15
N TRP A 165 1.96 10.52 1.16
CA TRP A 165 1.09 9.38 1.25
C TRP A 165 1.55 8.32 0.26
N PHE A 166 1.60 7.09 0.74
CA PHE A 166 1.68 5.95 -0.16
C PHE A 166 0.27 5.61 -0.66
N LEU A 167 0.17 5.22 -1.93
CA LEU A 167 -1.08 4.79 -2.55
C LEU A 167 -0.89 3.48 -3.31
N ASP A 168 -1.71 2.49 -2.96
CA ASP A 168 -1.81 1.20 -3.63
C ASP A 168 -3.17 1.15 -4.36
N ALA A 169 -3.19 1.11 -5.70
CA ALA A 169 -4.41 0.98 -6.46
C ALA A 169 -5.05 -0.40 -6.21
N PRO A 170 -6.38 -0.49 -6.06
CA PRO A 170 -7.01 -1.79 -5.96
C PRO A 170 -6.81 -2.58 -7.26
N SER A 171 -6.86 -3.90 -7.10
CA SER A 171 -7.05 -4.87 -8.17
C SER A 171 -7.93 -4.32 -9.29
N TYR A 172 -7.46 -4.51 -10.51
CA TYR A 172 -8.21 -4.24 -11.73
C TYR A 172 -9.53 -4.99 -11.67
N THR A 173 -10.63 -4.27 -11.43
CA THR A 173 -11.94 -4.90 -11.43
C THR A 173 -12.41 -5.00 -12.88
N SER A 174 -12.61 -6.22 -13.36
CA SER A 174 -13.61 -6.44 -14.40
C SER A 174 -14.94 -6.00 -13.79
N GLY A 175 -15.65 -5.10 -14.47
CA GLY A 175 -16.91 -4.56 -13.94
C GLY A 175 -17.89 -5.69 -13.67
N THR A 176 -18.01 -6.10 -12.40
CA THR A 176 -19.12 -6.84 -11.75
C THR A 176 -18.60 -7.63 -10.55
N SER A 177 -18.53 -6.98 -9.39
CA SER A 177 -18.80 -7.62 -8.08
C SER A 177 -18.66 -6.59 -6.98
N GLY A 178 -19.71 -5.78 -6.80
CA GLY A 178 -19.99 -5.22 -5.50
C GLY A 178 -20.41 -6.36 -4.58
N PHE A 179 -19.70 -6.56 -3.46
CA PHE A 179 -20.22 -7.35 -2.35
C PHE A 179 -19.75 -6.73 -1.02
N SER A 180 -20.73 -6.10 -0.38
CA SER A 180 -20.82 -5.80 1.05
C SER A 180 -20.99 -7.07 1.88
N ALA A 181 -20.37 -7.13 3.08
CA ALA A 181 -20.92 -7.73 4.32
C ALA A 181 -19.83 -7.76 5.44
N PRO A 182 -20.19 -8.01 6.72
CA PRO A 182 -20.85 -7.11 7.65
C PRO A 182 -19.96 -6.77 8.87
N LEU A 183 -20.39 -5.78 9.65
CA LEU A 183 -19.85 -5.44 10.96
C LEU A 183 -19.81 -6.68 11.88
N ARG A 184 -18.63 -7.04 12.39
CA ARG A 184 -18.50 -7.84 13.61
C ARG A 184 -17.61 -7.08 14.60
N SER A 185 -18.24 -6.64 15.67
CA SER A 185 -17.62 -6.07 16.86
C SER A 185 -16.80 -7.13 17.60
N PHE A 186 -15.59 -6.77 18.02
CA PHE A 186 -14.81 -7.51 19.03
C PHE A 186 -14.15 -6.51 20.01
N PRO A 187 -13.87 -6.96 21.26
CA PRO A 187 -13.88 -6.10 22.44
C PRO A 187 -12.61 -5.24 22.58
N LYS A 188 -12.79 -4.09 23.24
CA LYS A 188 -11.72 -3.14 23.59
C LYS A 188 -10.93 -3.69 24.79
N GLY A 189 -9.64 -4.00 24.57
CA GLY A 189 -8.64 -4.09 25.63
C GLY A 189 -7.94 -2.73 25.83
N PRO A 190 -7.38 -2.45 27.02
CA PRO A 190 -6.88 -1.13 27.37
C PRO A 190 -5.52 -0.87 26.72
N TYR A 191 -5.35 0.35 26.18
CA TYR A 191 -4.05 0.89 25.80
C TYR A 191 -3.39 1.48 27.05
N CYS A 192 -2.13 1.12 27.29
CA CYS A 192 -1.25 1.83 28.21
C CYS A 192 -0.64 3.05 27.51
N ILE A 193 -0.42 4.08 28.34
CA ILE A 193 -0.11 5.49 28.08
C ILE A 193 1.20 5.68 27.31
#